data_AF-A0AB34GXK6-F1
#
_entry.id   AF-A0AB34GXK6-F1
#
_cell.length_a   1.000
_cell.length_b   1.000
_cell.length_c   1.000
_cell.angle_alpha   90.00
_cell.angle_beta   90.00
_cell.angle_gamma   90.00
#
_symmetry.space_group_name_H-M   'P 1'
#
loop_
_entity.id
_entity.type
_entity.pdbx_description
1 polymer ?
#
loop_
_entity_poly.entity_id
_entity_poly.type
_entity_poly.pdbx_seq_one_letter_code
_entity_poly.pdbx_strand_id
1 'polypeptide(L)' 'MAAAGSVRAALQVAEVLETVVSCCLGPEGRQVLCTKPTGEVLLSRDGGRLLKALHLEHPIARMMQTVT' A
#
# COMPACT_ATOMS: atom_id res chain seq x y z
N MET A 1 15.39 6.91 21.85
CA MET A 1 16.03 6.83 20.52
C MET A 1 15.62 5.51 19.90
N ALA A 2 14.97 5.55 18.74
CA ALA A 2 14.30 4.42 18.08
C ALA A 2 15.27 3.28 17.73
N ALA A 3 14.88 2.03 17.98
CA ALA A 3 15.29 0.86 17.18
C ALA A 3 14.71 -0.44 17.79
N ALA A 4 13.44 -0.71 17.54
CA ALA A 4 12.90 -2.07 17.34
C ALA A 4 11.38 -1.97 17.11
N GLY A 5 10.97 -1.46 15.95
CA GLY A 5 9.76 -2.02 15.37
C GLY A 5 10.06 -3.50 15.17
N SER A 6 9.36 -4.39 15.89
CA SER A 6 9.58 -5.82 15.78
C SER A 6 9.62 -6.20 14.29
N VAL A 7 10.67 -6.90 13.84
CA VAL A 7 10.78 -7.37 12.45
C VAL A 7 9.52 -8.13 12.03
N ARG A 8 8.88 -8.81 12.99
CA ARG A 8 7.58 -9.45 12.80
C ARG A 8 6.47 -8.47 12.45
N ALA A 9 6.37 -7.35 13.15
CA ALA A 9 5.38 -6.31 12.85
C ALA A 9 5.67 -5.65 11.49
N ALA A 10 6.95 -5.45 11.15
CA ALA A 10 7.36 -4.96 9.84
C ALA A 10 6.92 -5.92 8.73
N LEU A 11 7.16 -7.21 8.91
CA LEU A 11 6.76 -8.25 7.98
C LEU A 11 5.24 -8.30 7.81
N GLN A 12 4.48 -8.30 8.90
CA GLN A 12 3.02 -8.30 8.85
C GLN A 12 2.46 -7.10 8.08
N VAL A 13 3.01 -5.90 8.30
CA VAL A 13 2.60 -4.71 7.57
C VAL A 13 2.95 -4.82 6.08
N ALA A 14 4.14 -5.34 5.76
CA ALA A 14 4.57 -5.54 4.39
C ALA A 14 3.69 -6.58 3.66
N GLU A 15 3.36 -7.69 4.31
CA GLU A 15 2.46 -8.73 3.78
C GLU A 15 1.07 -8.14 3.49
N VAL A 16 0.50 -7.35 4.42
CA VAL A 16 -0.80 -6.72 4.18
C VAL A 16 -0.74 -5.76 2.98
N LEU A 17 0.28 -4.91 2.88
CA LEU A 17 0.41 -4.01 1.73
C LEU A 17 0.66 -4.75 0.41
N GLU A 18 1.41 -5.85 0.45
CA GLU A 18 1.66 -6.72 -0.70
C GLU A 18 0.34 -7.29 -1.25
N THR A 19 -0.56 -7.77 -0.39
CA THR A 19 -1.87 -8.30 -0.85
C THR A 19 -2.72 -7.26 -1.60
N VAL A 20 -2.54 -5.97 -1.30
CA VAL A 20 -3.26 -4.88 -1.96
C VAL A 20 -2.70 -4.61 -3.35
N VAL A 21 -1.37 -4.65 -3.52
CA VAL A 21 -0.70 -4.23 -4.75
C VAL A 21 -0.28 -5.37 -5.67
N SER A 22 -0.23 -6.61 -5.18
CA SER A 22 0.23 -7.77 -5.97
C SER A 22 -0.64 -8.00 -7.21
N CYS A 23 -1.94 -7.72 -7.09
CA CYS A 23 -2.86 -7.81 -8.22
C CYS A 23 -2.54 -6.84 -9.37
N CYS A 24 -1.71 -5.83 -9.16
CA CYS A 24 -1.37 -4.82 -10.17
C CYS A 24 -0.17 -5.21 -11.06
N LEU A 25 0.54 -6.28 -10.73
CA LEU A 25 1.86 -6.57 -11.30
C LEU A 25 1.77 -7.33 -12.63
N GLY A 26 2.63 -6.95 -13.57
CA GLY A 26 2.78 -7.62 -14.87
C GLY A 26 1.70 -7.26 -15.90
N PRO A 27 1.79 -7.84 -17.11
CA PRO A 27 0.83 -7.58 -18.19
C PRO A 27 -0.60 -8.03 -17.84
N GLU A 28 -0.71 -9.12 -17.09
CA GLU A 28 -1.98 -9.66 -16.58
C GLU A 28 -2.46 -9.01 -15.27
N GLY A 29 -1.77 -7.95 -14.83
CA GLY A 29 -2.18 -7.15 -13.68
C GLY A 29 -3.62 -6.63 -13.85
N ARG A 30 -4.36 -6.55 -12.78
CA ARG A 30 -5.75 -6.11 -12.76
C ARG A 30 -5.83 -4.62 -12.50
N GLN A 31 -6.88 -4.02 -13.03
CA GLN A 31 -7.24 -2.66 -12.68
C GLN A 31 -7.94 -2.66 -11.31
N VAL A 32 -7.52 -1.76 -10.43
CA VAL A 32 -8.08 -1.61 -9.09
C VAL A 32 -8.92 -0.34 -9.03
N LEU A 33 -10.11 -0.48 -8.46
CA LEU A 33 -10.99 0.63 -8.12
C LEU A 33 -10.88 0.89 -6.62
N CYS A 34 -10.44 2.09 -6.26
CA CYS A 34 -10.32 2.56 -4.90
C CYS A 34 -11.28 3.72 -4.67
N THR A 35 -12.20 3.58 -3.72
CA THR A 35 -13.13 4.63 -3.30
C THR A 35 -12.62 5.31 -2.04
N LYS A 36 -12.41 6.62 -2.10
CA LYS A 36 -12.06 7.40 -0.92
C LYS A 36 -13.30 7.70 -0.08
N PRO A 37 -13.16 7.96 1.23
CA PRO A 37 -14.27 8.42 2.07
C PRO A 37 -14.93 9.72 1.59
N THR A 38 -14.24 10.50 0.76
CA THR A 38 -14.76 11.72 0.10
C THR A 38 -15.74 11.43 -1.03
N GLY A 39 -15.90 10.17 -1.46
CA GLY A 39 -16.64 9.78 -2.65
C GLY A 39 -15.82 9.85 -3.95
N GLU A 40 -14.56 10.29 -3.90
CA GLU A 40 -13.66 10.25 -5.04
C GLU A 40 -13.30 8.80 -5.40
N VAL A 41 -13.27 8.49 -6.69
CA VAL A 41 -12.89 7.17 -7.21
C VAL A 41 -11.56 7.26 -7.95
N LEU A 42 -10.60 6.45 -7.53
CA LEU A 42 -9.34 6.22 -8.25
C LEU A 42 -9.41 4.87 -8.96
N LEU A 43 -9.23 4.87 -10.27
CA LEU A 43 -9.08 3.66 -11.07
C LEU A 43 -7.64 3.57 -11.57
N SER A 44 -6.87 2.57 -11.11
CA SER A 44 -5.43 2.48 -11.39
C SER A 44 -4.93 1.04 -11.48
N ARG A 45 -3.89 0.82 -12.30
CA ARG A 45 -3.03 -0.38 -12.29
C ARG A 45 -1.64 -0.08 -11.69
N ASP A 46 -1.37 1.18 -11.37
CA ASP A 46 -0.12 1.57 -10.71
C ASP A 46 -0.28 1.37 -9.20
N GLY A 47 0.43 0.38 -8.66
CA GLY A 47 0.46 0.05 -7.24
C GLY A 47 0.99 1.18 -6.37
N GLY A 48 1.94 1.98 -6.85
CA GLY A 48 2.45 3.16 -6.14
C GLY A 48 1.38 4.25 -6.01
N ARG A 49 0.58 4.48 -7.07
CA ARG A 49 -0.59 5.38 -6.98
C ARG A 49 -1.66 4.86 -6.02
N LEU A 50 -1.90 3.55 -5.98
CA LEU A 50 -2.86 2.95 -5.05
C LEU A 50 -2.39 3.11 -3.60
N LEU A 51 -1.12 2.81 -3.29
CA LEU A 51 -0.55 3.05 -1.96
C LEU A 51 -0.65 4.52 -1.56
N LYS A 52 -0.49 5.45 -2.50
CA LYS A 52 -0.64 6.90 -2.26
C LYS A 52 -2.07 7.33 -1.97
N ALA A 53 -3.07 6.56 -2.37
CA ALA A 53 -4.47 6.82 -2.07
C ALA A 53 -4.92 6.29 -0.70
N LEU A 54 -4.16 5.38 -0.09
CA LEU A 54 -4.48 4.81 1.23
C LEU A 54 -4.14 5.78 2.35
N HIS A 55 -5.00 5.82 3.37
CA HIS A 55 -4.69 6.49 4.63
C HIS A 55 -3.94 5.52 5.56
N LEU A 56 -2.61 5.60 5.58
CA LEU A 56 -1.75 4.71 6.35
C LEU A 56 -1.28 5.37 7.64
N GLU A 57 -1.71 4.85 8.79
CA GLU A 57 -1.29 5.35 10.11
C GLU A 57 0.02 4.69 10.60
N HIS A 58 0.21 3.41 10.27
CA HIS A 58 1.36 2.64 10.77
C HIS A 58 2.69 3.19 10.21
N PRO A 59 3.72 3.48 11.04
CA PRO A 59 4.96 4.11 10.57
C PRO A 59 5.68 3.34 9.46
N ILE A 60 5.69 2.01 9.55
CA ILE A 60 6.29 1.14 8.53
C ILE A 60 5.52 1.22 7.21
N ALA A 61 4.19 1.29 7.25
CA ALA A 61 3.38 1.39 6.05
C ALA A 61 3.62 2.73 5.33
N ARG A 62 3.74 3.83 6.10
CA ARG A 62 4.10 5.15 5.57
C ARG A 62 5.50 5.18 4.96
N MET A 63 6.46 4.47 5.58
CA MET A 63 7.81 4.33 5.02
C MET A 63 7.76 3.64 3.65
N MET A 64 7.01 2.54 3.53
CA MET A 64 6.85 1.79 2.28
C MET A 64 6.17 2.62 1.17
N GLN A 65 5.15 3.41 1.50
CA GLN A 65 4.52 4.35 0.56
C GLN A 65 5.51 5.38 -0.03
N THR A 66 6.52 5.79 0.75
CA THR A 66 7.47 6.84 0.38
C THR A 66 8.55 6.34 -0.58
N VAL A 67 8.88 5.05 -0.52
CA VAL A 67 9.94 4.44 -1.36
C VAL A 67 9.44 3.93 -2.71
N THR A 68 8.13 3.93 -2.94
CA THR A 68 7.46 3.64 -4.22
C THR A 68 7.04 4.89 -4.99
#